data_AF-A0A077AYF3-F1
#
_entry.id   AF-A0A077AYF3-F1
#
_cell.length_a   1.000
_cell.length_b   1.000
_cell.length_c   1.000
_cell.angle_alpha   90.00
_cell.angle_beta   90.00
_cell.angle_gamma   90.00
#
_symmetry.space_group_name_H-M   'P 1'
#
loop_
_entity.id
_entity.type
_entity.pdbx_description
1 polymer ?
#
loop_
_entity_poly.entity_id
_entity_poly.type
_entity_poly.pdbx_seq_one_letter_code
_entity_poly.pdbx_strand_id
1 'polypeptide(L)'
;MVFNRSNSVTYAGTISGNGSVTKQGSGKLTLTGNSNTFSGTTIVVAGELAVTGSLGNSDVTIQNGASLSGTGSINSATFEPGATYVAKIALNDSSEYLTVNASTSLTPATLLITAEAGTYTVGNTYTVLQGFIPANTAFNSVSVTGASLSYKVNYSYGAGGNVRLTIKSPVIPESTVSGNANIVARYLNTHAPTSLRETLIKLPSDQLTKALNELSPAA
;
A
#
# COMPACT_ATOMS: atom_id res chain seq x y z
N MET A 1 -9.68 -18.06 20.76
CA MET A 1 -8.31 -18.53 20.44
C MET A 1 -7.37 -17.34 20.43
N VAL A 2 -6.16 -17.46 20.99
CA VAL A 2 -5.18 -16.36 21.03
C VAL A 2 -3.84 -16.81 20.42
N PHE A 3 -3.31 -16.01 19.50
CA PHE A 3 -1.94 -16.12 18.99
C PHE A 3 -1.09 -15.00 19.59
N ASN A 4 -0.20 -15.36 20.52
CA ASN A 4 0.72 -14.42 21.17
C ASN A 4 2.16 -14.90 20.95
N ARG A 5 2.78 -14.46 19.85
CA ARG A 5 4.15 -14.80 19.49
C ARG A 5 4.91 -13.56 19.00
N SER A 6 6.17 -13.44 19.39
CA SER A 6 7.08 -12.37 18.93
C SER A 6 7.78 -12.70 17.60
N ASN A 7 7.84 -13.98 17.23
CA ASN A 7 8.40 -14.43 15.94
C ASN A 7 7.31 -14.63 14.89
N SER A 8 7.72 -14.72 13.63
CA SER A 8 6.81 -15.07 12.52
C SER A 8 6.39 -16.54 12.60
N VAL A 9 5.11 -16.83 12.38
CA VAL A 9 4.55 -18.17 12.37
C VAL A 9 3.50 -18.32 11.27
N THR A 10 3.46 -19.50 10.66
CA THR A 10 2.39 -19.89 9.74
C THR A 10 1.46 -20.89 10.43
N TYR A 11 0.17 -20.61 10.42
CA TYR A 11 -0.87 -21.54 10.85
C TYR A 11 -1.67 -21.99 9.63
N ALA A 12 -1.50 -23.26 9.27
CA ALA A 12 -2.13 -23.87 8.10
C ALA A 12 -3.45 -24.59 8.41
N GLY A 13 -3.81 -24.72 9.69
CA GLY A 13 -5.06 -25.33 10.11
C GLY A 13 -6.28 -24.48 9.73
N THR A 14 -7.44 -25.12 9.68
CA THR A 14 -8.71 -24.42 9.59
C THR A 14 -9.13 -23.92 10.97
N ILE A 15 -9.82 -22.79 11.01
CA ILE A 15 -10.49 -22.26 12.19
C ILE A 15 -11.99 -22.42 11.94
N SER A 16 -12.75 -22.78 12.98
CA SER A 16 -14.20 -22.97 12.88
C SER A 16 -14.90 -22.51 14.15
N GLY A 17 -16.23 -22.39 14.08
CA GLY A 17 -17.06 -21.94 15.19
C GLY A 17 -17.22 -20.42 15.24
N ASN A 18 -17.76 -19.93 16.36
CA ASN A 18 -18.23 -18.56 16.53
C ASN A 18 -17.47 -17.77 17.62
N GLY A 19 -16.46 -18.38 18.26
CA GLY A 19 -15.61 -17.69 19.23
C GLY A 19 -14.68 -16.66 18.59
N SER A 20 -13.95 -15.88 19.36
CA SER A 20 -13.01 -14.88 18.79
C SER A 20 -11.61 -15.44 18.54
N VAL A 21 -10.91 -14.86 17.56
CA VAL A 21 -9.47 -15.02 17.34
C VAL A 21 -8.77 -13.71 17.71
N THR A 22 -7.71 -13.77 18.51
CA THR A 22 -6.93 -12.58 18.87
C THR A 22 -5.46 -12.77 18.55
N LYS A 23 -4.85 -11.80 17.85
CA LYS A 23 -3.42 -11.74 17.54
C LYS A 23 -2.76 -10.62 18.36
N GLN A 24 -1.91 -10.96 19.34
CA GLN A 24 -1.39 -10.01 20.35
C GLN A 24 0.13 -9.87 20.38
N GLY A 25 0.88 -10.82 19.83
CA GLY A 25 2.35 -10.74 19.84
C GLY A 25 2.91 -9.88 18.71
N SER A 26 4.14 -9.36 18.85
CA SER A 26 4.78 -8.47 17.85
C SER A 26 5.14 -9.16 16.53
N GLY A 27 5.16 -10.50 16.48
CA GLY A 27 5.53 -11.24 15.28
C GLY A 27 4.46 -11.20 14.18
N LYS A 28 4.76 -11.81 13.03
CA LYS A 28 3.80 -12.00 11.94
C LYS A 28 3.06 -13.34 12.07
N LEU A 29 1.74 -13.33 12.03
CA LEU A 29 0.93 -14.54 11.92
C LEU A 29 0.41 -14.67 10.49
N THR A 30 0.79 -15.74 9.79
CA THR A 30 0.25 -16.06 8.47
C THR A 30 -0.81 -17.14 8.59
N LEU A 31 -2.06 -16.84 8.24
CA LEU A 31 -3.16 -17.79 8.18
C LEU A 31 -3.35 -18.26 6.74
N THR A 32 -3.05 -19.54 6.48
CA THR A 32 -3.14 -20.13 5.13
C THR A 32 -4.34 -21.06 4.96
N GLY A 33 -4.99 -21.45 6.07
CA GLY A 33 -6.13 -22.35 6.05
C GLY A 33 -7.41 -21.71 5.49
N ASN A 34 -8.31 -22.55 4.96
CA ASN A 34 -9.66 -22.14 4.59
C ASN A 34 -10.58 -22.26 5.82
N SER A 35 -10.92 -21.12 6.41
CA SER A 35 -11.75 -21.02 7.62
C SER A 35 -13.12 -20.43 7.31
N ASN A 36 -13.73 -20.78 6.17
CA ASN A 36 -15.08 -20.31 5.83
C ASN A 36 -16.16 -20.77 6.84
N THR A 37 -15.90 -21.78 7.68
CA THR A 37 -16.81 -22.19 8.75
C THR A 37 -16.61 -21.43 10.07
N PHE A 38 -15.64 -20.51 10.11
CA PHE A 38 -15.44 -19.59 11.21
C PHE A 38 -16.31 -18.34 11.01
N SER A 39 -17.26 -18.11 11.92
CA SER A 39 -18.16 -16.95 11.91
C SER A 39 -17.90 -15.99 13.08
N GLY A 40 -16.85 -16.24 13.85
CA GLY A 40 -16.41 -15.36 14.90
C GLY A 40 -15.62 -14.16 14.39
N THR A 41 -15.24 -13.28 15.30
CA THR A 41 -14.44 -12.08 14.98
C THR A 41 -12.95 -12.34 15.13
N THR A 42 -12.15 -11.59 14.37
CA THR A 42 -10.69 -11.58 14.48
C THR A 42 -10.23 -10.20 14.93
N ILE A 43 -9.41 -10.14 15.99
CA ILE A 43 -8.86 -8.89 16.53
C ILE A 43 -7.33 -8.94 16.45
N VAL A 44 -6.73 -7.98 15.75
CA VAL A 44 -5.28 -7.81 15.64
C VAL A 44 -4.87 -6.69 16.58
N VAL A 45 -4.37 -7.06 17.75
CA VAL A 45 -3.95 -6.14 18.81
C VAL A 45 -2.53 -5.62 18.57
N ALA A 46 -1.64 -6.47 18.04
CA ALA A 46 -0.27 -6.06 17.71
C ALA A 46 0.38 -6.95 16.63
N GLY A 47 1.48 -6.44 16.07
CA GLY A 47 2.24 -7.09 15.00
C GLY A 47 1.42 -7.17 13.71
N GLU A 48 1.73 -8.16 12.88
CA GLU A 48 1.08 -8.34 11.58
C GLU A 48 0.22 -9.61 11.53
N LEU A 49 -1.00 -9.49 10.99
CA LEU A 49 -1.81 -10.60 10.52
C LEU A 49 -1.75 -10.64 8.98
N ALA A 50 -1.24 -11.73 8.41
CA ALA A 50 -1.30 -12.00 6.98
C ALA A 50 -2.33 -13.10 6.71
N VAL A 51 -3.36 -12.80 5.92
CA VAL A 51 -4.36 -13.78 5.50
C VAL A 51 -4.07 -14.17 4.05
N THR A 52 -3.59 -15.39 3.82
CA THR A 52 -3.38 -15.94 2.47
C THR A 52 -4.38 -17.04 2.13
N GLY A 53 -5.01 -17.62 3.15
CA GLY A 53 -6.17 -18.51 3.03
C GLY A 53 -7.49 -17.73 3.01
N SER A 54 -8.47 -18.20 3.79
CA SER A 54 -9.77 -17.54 3.90
C SER A 54 -10.23 -17.41 5.36
N LEU A 55 -10.60 -16.20 5.75
CA LEU A 55 -11.48 -15.89 6.88
C LEU A 55 -12.77 -15.23 6.36
N GLY A 56 -13.32 -15.73 5.24
CA GLY A 56 -14.34 -15.05 4.46
C GLY A 56 -15.63 -14.66 5.19
N ASN A 57 -15.87 -15.20 6.39
CA ASN A 57 -17.01 -14.91 7.27
C ASN A 57 -16.62 -14.20 8.58
N SER A 58 -15.34 -13.87 8.78
CA SER A 58 -14.86 -13.13 9.95
C SER A 58 -14.69 -11.66 9.62
N ASP A 59 -15.26 -10.82 10.48
CA ASP A 59 -14.87 -9.41 10.55
C ASP A 59 -13.53 -9.30 11.28
N VAL A 60 -12.61 -8.52 10.70
CA VAL A 60 -11.26 -8.30 11.21
C VAL A 60 -11.14 -6.87 11.71
N THR A 61 -10.82 -6.71 12.98
CA THR A 61 -10.48 -5.40 13.58
C THR A 61 -8.98 -5.29 13.77
N ILE A 62 -8.37 -4.23 13.27
CA ILE A 62 -6.94 -3.95 13.35
C ILE A 62 -6.74 -2.76 14.27
N GLN A 63 -6.07 -2.99 15.40
CA GLN A 63 -5.86 -1.96 16.41
C GLN A 63 -4.65 -1.07 16.09
N ASN A 64 -4.50 -0.01 16.86
CA ASN A 64 -3.39 0.92 16.76
C ASN A 64 -2.02 0.19 16.74
N GLY A 65 -1.19 0.49 15.75
CA GLY A 65 0.15 -0.09 15.58
C GLY A 65 0.16 -1.53 15.05
N ALA A 66 -1.00 -2.13 14.81
CA ALA A 66 -1.11 -3.43 14.18
C ALA A 66 -1.27 -3.32 12.65
N SER A 67 -0.95 -4.41 11.97
CA SER A 67 -0.97 -4.47 10.51
C SER A 67 -1.79 -5.66 9.98
N LEU A 68 -2.48 -5.44 8.86
CA LEU A 68 -3.13 -6.49 8.07
C LEU A 68 -2.51 -6.56 6.67
N SER A 69 -2.30 -7.77 6.17
CA SER A 69 -1.79 -8.04 4.82
C SER A 69 -2.32 -9.36 4.26
N GLY A 70 -1.90 -9.70 3.04
CA GLY A 70 -2.07 -11.02 2.47
C GLY A 70 -2.82 -11.04 1.14
N THR A 71 -3.01 -12.24 0.61
CA THR A 71 -3.58 -12.52 -0.72
C THR A 71 -4.93 -13.24 -0.65
N GLY A 72 -5.42 -13.47 0.57
CA GLY A 72 -6.60 -14.26 0.85
C GLY A 72 -7.88 -13.46 0.84
N SER A 73 -8.89 -13.94 1.58
CA SER A 73 -10.15 -13.23 1.75
C SER A 73 -10.59 -13.13 3.22
N ILE A 74 -11.31 -12.05 3.54
CA ILE A 74 -11.95 -11.78 4.83
C ILE A 74 -13.37 -11.23 4.61
N ASN A 75 -14.21 -11.21 5.64
CA ASN A 75 -15.55 -10.61 5.50
C ASN A 75 -15.46 -9.07 5.48
N SER A 76 -15.01 -8.48 6.58
CA SER A 76 -14.85 -7.03 6.71
C SER A 76 -13.52 -6.67 7.34
N ALA A 77 -13.02 -5.46 7.07
CA ALA A 77 -11.85 -4.89 7.73
C ALA A 77 -12.20 -3.57 8.40
N THR A 78 -11.95 -3.47 9.71
CA THR A 78 -12.07 -2.24 10.48
C THR A 78 -10.70 -1.84 11.01
N PHE A 79 -10.19 -0.68 10.61
CA PHE A 79 -8.89 -0.18 11.04
C PHE A 79 -9.07 0.94 12.06
N GLU A 80 -8.44 0.81 13.22
CA GLU A 80 -8.37 1.86 14.24
C GLU A 80 -7.29 2.93 13.88
N PRO A 81 -7.30 4.11 14.52
CA PRO A 81 -6.21 5.09 14.38
C PRO A 81 -4.83 4.46 14.58
N GLY A 82 -3.93 4.67 13.60
CA GLY A 82 -2.57 4.13 13.63
C GLY A 82 -2.44 2.69 13.11
N ALA A 83 -3.53 2.04 12.70
CA ALA A 83 -3.47 0.74 12.03
C ALA A 83 -2.99 0.86 10.58
N THR A 84 -2.35 -0.20 10.08
CA THR A 84 -1.76 -0.23 8.73
C THR A 84 -2.31 -1.40 7.90
N TYR A 85 -2.64 -1.13 6.64
CA TYR A 85 -2.82 -2.17 5.62
C TYR A 85 -1.57 -2.24 4.77
N VAL A 86 -0.99 -3.44 4.63
CA VAL A 86 0.25 -3.67 3.88
C VAL A 86 -0.07 -4.41 2.59
N ALA A 87 0.37 -3.85 1.46
CA ALA A 87 0.27 -4.48 0.14
C ALA A 87 1.66 -4.56 -0.51
N LYS A 88 1.88 -5.58 -1.35
CA LYS A 88 3.13 -5.76 -2.07
C LYS A 88 2.92 -5.59 -3.57
N ILE A 89 3.87 -4.94 -4.23
CA ILE A 89 3.93 -4.86 -5.70
C ILE A 89 5.31 -5.32 -6.19
N ALA A 90 5.36 -5.91 -7.37
CA ALA A 90 6.58 -6.50 -7.95
C ALA A 90 6.83 -5.98 -9.37
N LEU A 91 8.06 -6.16 -9.86
CA LEU A 91 8.50 -5.62 -11.15
C LEU A 91 7.87 -6.32 -12.37
N ASN A 92 7.32 -7.51 -12.17
CA ASN A 92 6.64 -8.31 -13.20
C ASN A 92 5.14 -7.95 -13.34
N ASP A 93 4.78 -6.70 -13.05
CA ASP A 93 3.41 -6.17 -13.10
C ASP A 93 2.41 -6.91 -12.20
N SER A 94 2.92 -7.61 -11.18
CA SER A 94 2.11 -8.31 -10.19
C SER A 94 1.99 -7.54 -8.87
N SER A 95 0.91 -7.83 -8.14
CA SER A 95 0.61 -7.27 -6.83
C SER A 95 -0.07 -8.29 -5.96
N GLU A 96 0.23 -8.27 -4.67
CA GLU A 96 -0.43 -9.05 -3.63
C GLU A 96 -1.51 -8.18 -2.97
N TYR A 97 -2.75 -8.65 -2.99
CA TYR A 97 -3.89 -7.92 -2.44
C TYR A 97 -4.86 -8.84 -1.70
N LEU A 98 -5.46 -8.30 -0.65
CA LEU A 98 -6.52 -8.97 0.09
C LEU A 98 -7.88 -8.72 -0.57
N THR A 99 -8.76 -9.71 -0.50
CA THR A 99 -10.18 -9.59 -0.87
C THR A 99 -11.05 -9.36 0.36
N VAL A 100 -11.89 -8.33 0.37
CA VAL A 100 -12.80 -8.01 1.48
C VAL A 100 -14.26 -8.06 1.00
N ASN A 101 -15.02 -9.03 1.49
CA ASN A 101 -16.32 -9.38 0.91
C ASN A 101 -17.43 -8.35 1.19
N ALA A 102 -17.48 -7.80 2.40
CA ALA A 102 -18.63 -7.03 2.90
C ALA A 102 -18.33 -5.55 3.12
N SER A 103 -17.26 -5.18 3.85
CA SER A 103 -16.95 -3.75 4.08
C SER A 103 -15.50 -3.48 4.50
N THR A 104 -14.99 -2.29 4.18
CA THR A 104 -13.65 -1.82 4.59
C THR A 104 -13.70 -0.41 5.19
N SER A 105 -13.11 -0.22 6.37
CA SER A 105 -12.90 1.11 6.95
C SER A 105 -11.49 1.61 6.61
N LEU A 106 -11.36 2.41 5.55
CA LEU A 106 -10.04 2.86 5.08
C LEU A 106 -9.49 4.06 5.84
N THR A 107 -10.35 4.92 6.40
CA THR A 107 -9.95 6.02 7.28
C THR A 107 -10.20 5.60 8.72
N PRO A 108 -9.23 5.70 9.65
CA PRO A 108 -7.97 6.46 9.59
C PRO A 108 -6.71 5.65 9.18
N ALA A 109 -6.86 4.51 8.49
CA ALA A 109 -5.76 3.60 8.20
C ALA A 109 -4.67 4.21 7.32
N THR A 110 -3.45 3.69 7.47
CA THR A 110 -2.34 3.90 6.53
C THR A 110 -2.26 2.74 5.54
N LEU A 111 -2.16 3.04 4.25
CA LEU A 111 -1.73 2.07 3.25
C LEU A 111 -0.21 2.11 3.15
N LEU A 112 0.45 1.01 3.49
CA LEU A 112 1.88 0.81 3.25
C LEU A 112 2.07 -0.11 2.05
N ILE A 113 2.76 0.39 1.03
CA ILE A 113 3.11 -0.39 -0.16
C ILE A 113 4.58 -0.78 -0.07
N THR A 114 4.85 -2.09 -0.02
CA THR A 114 6.21 -2.62 -0.15
C THR A 114 6.47 -2.95 -1.62
N ALA A 115 7.27 -2.11 -2.29
CA ALA A 115 7.68 -2.32 -3.67
C ALA A 115 9.02 -3.07 -3.72
N GLU A 116 9.17 -3.98 -4.68
CA GLU A 116 10.47 -4.56 -5.00
C GLU A 116 11.41 -3.48 -5.55
N ALA A 117 12.69 -3.54 -5.18
CA ALA A 117 13.66 -2.55 -5.64
C ALA A 117 13.86 -2.66 -7.15
N GLY A 118 13.59 -1.58 -7.88
CA GLY A 118 13.78 -1.53 -9.33
C GLY A 118 13.01 -0.41 -10.00
N THR A 119 12.96 -0.46 -11.33
CA THR A 119 12.25 0.52 -12.16
C THR A 119 10.85 -0.02 -12.51
N TYR A 120 9.83 0.76 -12.18
CA TYR A 120 8.44 0.46 -12.52
C TYR A 120 8.03 1.19 -13.80
N THR A 121 7.23 0.52 -14.63
CA THR A 121 6.72 1.11 -15.87
C THR A 121 5.66 2.18 -15.56
N VAL A 122 5.86 3.39 -16.08
CA VAL A 122 4.89 4.48 -15.93
C VAL A 122 3.56 4.11 -16.61
N GLY A 123 2.45 4.37 -15.92
CA GLY A 123 1.11 4.03 -16.38
C GLY A 123 0.62 2.67 -15.88
N ASN A 124 1.53 1.76 -15.48
CA ASN A 124 1.13 0.48 -14.91
C ASN A 124 0.35 0.67 -13.62
N THR A 125 -0.64 -0.20 -13.42
CA THR A 125 -1.58 -0.10 -12.32
C THR A 125 -1.64 -1.43 -11.57
N TYR A 126 -1.49 -1.35 -10.26
CA TYR A 126 -1.42 -2.49 -9.33
C TYR A 126 -2.65 -2.46 -8.42
N THR A 127 -3.42 -3.55 -8.39
CA THR A 127 -4.51 -3.70 -7.42
C THR A 127 -3.90 -4.05 -6.08
N VAL A 128 -4.16 -3.24 -5.05
CA VAL A 128 -3.60 -3.44 -3.70
C VAL A 128 -4.64 -3.91 -2.69
N LEU A 129 -5.93 -3.69 -2.98
CA LEU A 129 -7.06 -4.18 -2.19
C LEU A 129 -8.25 -4.39 -3.13
N GLN A 130 -9.01 -5.46 -2.94
CA GLN A 130 -10.19 -5.77 -3.74
C GLN A 130 -11.40 -6.05 -2.84
N GLY A 131 -12.60 -5.76 -3.33
CA GLY A 131 -13.85 -6.15 -2.69
C GLY A 131 -14.75 -4.95 -2.43
N PHE A 132 -15.45 -4.93 -1.30
CA PHE A 132 -16.33 -3.80 -0.99
C PHE A 132 -15.53 -2.60 -0.46
N ILE A 133 -15.52 -1.51 -1.23
CA ILE A 133 -14.93 -0.23 -0.83
C ILE A 133 -16.06 0.78 -0.60
N PRO A 134 -16.30 1.27 0.62
CA PRO A 134 -17.39 2.22 0.85
C PRO A 134 -17.20 3.51 0.07
N ALA A 135 -18.31 4.09 -0.39
CA ALA A 135 -18.30 5.31 -1.18
C ALA A 135 -17.60 6.46 -0.44
N ASN A 136 -16.84 7.26 -1.19
CA ASN A 136 -16.16 8.46 -0.70
C ASN A 136 -15.16 8.19 0.45
N THR A 137 -14.59 6.98 0.52
CA THR A 137 -13.55 6.64 1.49
C THR A 137 -12.17 6.59 0.84
N ALA A 138 -11.15 6.88 1.62
CA ALA A 138 -9.76 6.71 1.22
C ALA A 138 -8.91 6.31 2.43
N PHE A 139 -7.74 5.74 2.17
CA PHE A 139 -6.72 5.65 3.21
C PHE A 139 -6.34 7.05 3.69
N ASN A 140 -6.17 7.21 5.00
CA ASN A 140 -5.79 8.49 5.60
C ASN A 140 -4.39 8.93 5.15
N SER A 141 -3.49 7.96 4.99
CA SER A 141 -2.18 8.20 4.40
C SER A 141 -1.76 7.01 3.54
N VAL A 142 -0.87 7.27 2.58
CA VAL A 142 -0.27 6.26 1.72
C VAL A 142 1.23 6.45 1.74
N SER A 143 1.97 5.40 2.04
CA SER A 143 3.43 5.37 2.01
C SER A 143 3.93 4.22 1.14
N VAL A 144 5.11 4.41 0.54
CA VAL A 144 5.78 3.40 -0.28
C VAL A 144 7.18 3.20 0.27
N THR A 145 7.61 1.95 0.36
CA THR A 145 8.98 1.56 0.73
C THR A 145 9.54 0.57 -0.29
N GLY A 146 10.88 0.39 -0.28
CA GLY A 146 11.61 -0.50 -1.19
C GLY A 146 11.93 0.09 -2.57
N ALA A 147 11.11 1.01 -3.07
CA ALA A 147 11.40 1.82 -4.26
C ALA A 147 10.88 3.26 -4.10
N SER A 148 11.59 4.23 -4.70
CA SER A 148 11.12 5.61 -4.80
C SER A 148 10.17 5.75 -5.99
N LEU A 149 8.87 5.81 -5.71
CA LEU A 149 7.83 5.86 -6.75
C LEU A 149 7.14 7.22 -6.75
N SER A 150 6.87 7.74 -7.95
CA SER A 150 5.80 8.71 -8.16
C SER A 150 4.53 7.95 -8.51
N TYR A 151 3.41 8.26 -7.84
CA TYR A 151 2.21 7.45 -7.95
C TYR A 151 0.92 8.23 -7.72
N LYS A 152 -0.19 7.61 -8.10
CA LYS A 152 -1.54 8.01 -7.72
C LYS A 152 -2.30 6.80 -7.21
N VAL A 153 -2.95 6.92 -6.06
CA VAL A 153 -3.92 5.92 -5.59
C VAL A 153 -5.30 6.28 -6.11
N ASN A 154 -5.97 5.31 -6.71
CA ASN A 154 -7.34 5.44 -7.22
C ASN A 154 -8.26 4.46 -6.48
N TYR A 155 -9.49 4.91 -6.22
CA TYR A 155 -10.50 4.15 -5.50
C TYR A 155 -11.69 3.91 -6.43
N SER A 156 -12.06 2.63 -6.58
CA SER A 156 -13.32 2.21 -7.18
C SER A 156 -14.24 1.77 -6.04
N TYR A 157 -15.38 2.43 -5.89
CA TYR A 157 -16.32 2.22 -4.77
C TYR A 157 -17.36 1.14 -5.07
N GLY A 158 -18.01 0.64 -4.01
CA GLY A 158 -19.10 -0.33 -4.06
C GLY A 158 -18.61 -1.78 -4.01
N ALA A 159 -19.54 -2.71 -4.22
CA ALA A 159 -19.25 -4.14 -4.32
C ALA A 159 -18.36 -4.43 -5.55
N GLY A 160 -17.29 -5.20 -5.36
CA GLY A 160 -16.29 -5.44 -6.41
C GLY A 160 -15.37 -4.23 -6.69
N GLY A 161 -15.45 -3.20 -5.86
CA GLY A 161 -14.51 -2.09 -5.81
C GLY A 161 -13.06 -2.53 -5.59
N ASN A 162 -12.15 -1.58 -5.71
CA ASN A 162 -10.73 -1.81 -5.57
C ASN A 162 -9.98 -0.53 -5.22
N VAL A 163 -8.84 -0.72 -4.57
CA VAL A 163 -7.81 0.30 -4.40
C VAL A 163 -6.67 -0.06 -5.33
N ARG A 164 -6.24 0.91 -6.13
CA ARG A 164 -5.21 0.73 -7.16
C ARG A 164 -4.11 1.77 -7.05
N LEU A 165 -2.87 1.33 -7.11
CA LEU A 165 -1.70 2.20 -7.27
C LEU A 165 -1.37 2.30 -8.76
N THR A 166 -1.42 3.50 -9.33
CA THR A 166 -0.95 3.76 -10.69
C THR A 166 0.39 4.48 -10.64
N ILE A 167 1.40 3.91 -11.31
CA ILE A 167 2.73 4.51 -11.42
C ILE A 167 2.64 5.75 -12.30
N LYS A 168 3.23 6.83 -11.82
CA LYS A 168 3.28 8.12 -12.51
C LYS A 168 4.71 8.47 -12.84
N SER A 169 4.82 9.27 -13.89
CA SER A 169 6.02 10.04 -14.19
C SER A 169 6.48 10.81 -12.95
N PRO A 170 7.77 10.76 -12.59
CA PRO A 170 8.31 11.64 -11.58
C PRO A 170 8.28 13.08 -12.06
N VAL A 171 8.06 13.98 -11.10
CA VAL A 171 7.97 15.42 -11.32
C VAL A 171 9.14 16.07 -10.59
N ILE A 172 9.91 16.88 -11.30
CA ILE A 172 10.95 17.71 -10.72
C ILE A 172 10.26 18.79 -9.87
N PRO A 173 10.57 18.89 -8.56
CA PRO A 173 9.84 19.76 -7.65
C PRO A 173 10.16 21.24 -7.90
N GLU A 174 9.25 21.94 -8.58
CA GLU A 174 9.40 23.37 -8.93
C GLU A 174 9.56 24.28 -7.70
N SER A 175 9.04 23.89 -6.54
CA SER A 175 9.17 24.65 -5.28
C SER A 175 10.59 24.64 -4.69
N THR A 176 11.46 23.75 -5.15
CA THR A 176 12.83 23.60 -4.63
C THR A 176 13.87 24.38 -5.44
N VAL A 177 13.44 24.99 -6.55
CA VAL A 177 14.29 25.69 -7.51
C VAL A 177 13.69 27.05 -7.88
N SER A 178 14.53 28.03 -8.22
CA SER A 178 14.09 29.39 -8.57
C SER A 178 14.77 29.91 -9.83
N GLY A 179 14.24 31.00 -10.40
CA GLY A 179 14.81 31.64 -11.59
C GLY A 179 14.82 30.70 -12.80
N ASN A 180 15.95 30.63 -13.51
CA ASN A 180 16.09 29.82 -14.72
C ASN A 180 15.84 28.31 -14.44
N ALA A 181 16.40 27.77 -13.35
CA ALA A 181 16.19 26.37 -12.97
C ALA A 181 14.70 25.99 -12.83
N ASN A 182 13.85 26.89 -12.35
CA ASN A 182 12.41 26.66 -12.26
C ASN A 182 11.74 26.56 -13.63
N ILE A 183 12.12 27.43 -14.57
CA ILE A 183 11.62 27.42 -15.95
C ILE A 183 12.02 26.12 -16.66
N VAL A 184 13.29 25.72 -16.52
CA VAL A 184 13.80 24.47 -17.09
C VAL A 184 13.10 23.26 -16.47
N ALA A 185 12.94 23.22 -15.14
CA ALA A 185 12.21 22.15 -14.47
C ALA A 185 10.79 21.98 -15.01
N ARG A 186 10.04 23.08 -15.19
CA ARG A 186 8.70 23.06 -15.78
C ARG A 186 8.70 22.51 -17.21
N TYR A 187 9.66 22.94 -18.02
CA TYR A 187 9.80 22.46 -19.40
C TYR A 187 10.08 20.94 -19.43
N LEU A 188 11.05 20.48 -18.64
CA LEU A 188 11.42 19.06 -18.54
C LEU A 188 10.27 18.21 -17.98
N ASN A 189 9.51 18.72 -17.02
CA ASN A 189 8.32 18.03 -16.51
C ASN A 189 7.30 17.70 -17.61
N THR A 190 7.26 18.49 -18.68
CA THR A 190 6.35 18.29 -19.81
C THR A 190 6.97 17.53 -20.98
N HIS A 191 8.27 17.74 -21.25
CA HIS A 191 8.90 17.28 -22.51
C HIS A 191 10.02 16.24 -22.33
N ALA A 192 10.58 16.11 -21.12
CA ALA A 192 11.70 15.20 -20.89
C ALA A 192 11.24 13.74 -20.73
N PRO A 193 12.08 12.76 -21.15
CA PRO A 193 11.83 11.36 -20.84
C PRO A 193 11.84 11.13 -19.33
N THR A 194 11.08 10.13 -18.88
CA THR A 194 10.97 9.73 -17.47
C THR A 194 12.33 9.43 -16.84
N SER A 195 13.22 8.74 -17.55
CA SER A 195 14.56 8.40 -17.08
C SER A 195 15.42 9.62 -16.72
N LEU A 196 15.29 10.71 -17.49
CA LEU A 196 15.99 11.96 -17.18
C LEU A 196 15.43 12.59 -15.92
N ARG A 197 14.10 12.68 -15.80
CA ARG A 197 13.46 13.24 -14.58
C ARG A 197 13.80 12.43 -13.34
N GLU A 198 13.79 11.10 -13.42
CA GLU A 198 14.22 10.19 -12.35
C GLU A 198 15.66 10.43 -11.89
N THR A 199 16.55 10.70 -12.83
CA THR A 199 17.96 11.00 -12.54
C THR A 199 18.07 12.35 -11.83
N LEU A 200 17.36 13.37 -12.33
CA LEU A 200 17.40 14.72 -11.78
C LEU A 200 16.84 14.78 -10.35
N ILE A 201 15.72 14.13 -10.06
CA ILE A 201 15.12 14.17 -8.71
C ILE A 201 15.96 13.48 -7.62
N LYS A 202 16.97 12.69 -8.00
CA LYS A 202 17.90 12.05 -7.06
C LYS A 202 19.03 12.99 -6.63
N LEU A 203 19.24 14.10 -7.34
CA LEU A 203 20.28 15.07 -6.99
C LEU A 203 19.92 15.84 -5.71
N PRO A 204 20.90 16.16 -4.85
CA PRO A 204 20.74 17.16 -3.81
C PRO A 204 20.25 18.50 -4.38
N SER A 205 19.50 19.28 -3.61
CA SER A 205 18.83 20.50 -4.11
C SER A 205 19.79 21.53 -4.72
N ASP A 206 21.00 21.67 -4.19
CA ASP A 206 22.04 22.56 -4.72
C ASP A 206 22.56 22.06 -6.08
N GLN A 207 22.77 20.74 -6.21
CA GLN A 207 23.23 20.11 -7.44
C GLN A 207 22.14 20.10 -8.51
N LEU A 208 20.89 19.84 -8.14
CA LEU A 208 19.74 19.93 -9.03
C LEU A 208 19.62 21.34 -9.60
N THR A 209 19.73 22.36 -8.75
CA THR A 209 19.66 23.77 -9.19
C THR A 209 20.77 24.10 -10.18
N LYS A 210 22.01 23.66 -9.93
CA LYS A 210 23.14 23.84 -10.86
C LYS A 210 22.90 23.15 -12.19
N ALA A 211 22.56 21.86 -12.17
CA ALA A 211 22.32 21.06 -13.37
C ALA A 211 21.22 21.66 -14.25
N LEU A 212 20.13 22.15 -13.65
CA LEU A 212 19.05 22.79 -14.39
C LEU A 212 19.47 24.15 -14.97
N ASN A 213 20.32 24.91 -14.27
CA ASN A 213 20.82 26.19 -14.79
C ASN A 213 21.78 26.02 -15.97
N GLU A 214 22.56 24.94 -16.00
CA GLU A 214 23.48 24.61 -17.11
C GLU A 214 22.75 24.23 -18.41
N LEU A 215 21.50 23.80 -18.32
CA LEU A 215 20.67 23.43 -19.48
C LEU A 215 20.07 24.63 -20.23
N SER A 216 20.42 25.87 -19.85
CA SER A 216 20.01 27.05 -20.61
C SER A 216 20.63 27.02 -22.02
N PRO A 217 19.87 27.30 -23.10
CA PRO A 217 20.52 27.73 -24.33
C PRO A 217 21.37 28.96 -23.99
N ALA A 218 22.62 28.99 -24.48
CA ALA A 218 23.40 30.22 -24.48
C ALA A 218 22.57 31.30 -25.17
N ALA A 219 22.40 32.44 -24.49
CA ALA A 219 21.70 33.60 -25.04
C ALA A 219 22.37 34.10 -26.32
#